data_AF-A0A9X9JC64-F1
#
_entry.id   AF-A0A9X9JC64-F1
#
_cell.length_a   1.000
_cell.length_b   1.000
_cell.length_c   1.000
_cell.angle_alpha   90.00
_cell.angle_beta   90.00
_cell.angle_gamma   90.00
#
_symmetry.space_group_name_H-M   'P 1'
#
loop_
_entity.id
_entity.type
_entity.pdbx_description
1 polymer ?
#
loop_
_entity_poly.entity_id
_entity_poly.type
_entity_poly.pdbx_seq_one_letter_code
_entity_poly.pdbx_strand_id
1 'polypeptide(L)'
;MAGILTADIDAPPAATLGIIPSLASVLGAIPGLVDVWRIDPARIARDGDSRVSAWTGSIAGRQFTQANALRRPLYVAPGRVDFGTGAAARATMQLAGTPLGQPASASIGLRLVLAAEDETTDNQSFAGQDLDTTGTGLVRLAWRYNAAGMGNYIRLQIGAAQRDVDLPAGVTDAMVWLTIQSGEVWLNVNGTAAASAIAAATLNLPGFAIGGSREGTPAFAGSLTGICITQSALTPTQRAAAEWAMRHSV
;
A
#
# COMPACT_ATOMS: atom_id res chain seq x y z
N MET A 1 -43.50 -6.89 23.47
CA MET A 1 -42.79 -5.95 24.37
C MET A 1 -41.31 -6.25 24.23
N ALA A 2 -40.61 -5.54 23.34
CA ALA A 2 -39.17 -5.68 23.18
C ALA A 2 -38.53 -4.51 23.93
N GLY A 3 -37.77 -4.81 24.99
CA GLY A 3 -37.00 -3.84 25.74
C GLY A 3 -35.82 -3.37 24.89
N ILE A 4 -35.81 -2.09 24.55
CA ILE A 4 -34.60 -1.39 24.12
C ILE A 4 -33.67 -1.35 25.32
N LEU A 5 -32.48 -1.96 25.19
CA LEU A 5 -31.35 -1.66 26.05
C LEU A 5 -30.79 -0.30 25.61
N THR A 6 -31.37 0.78 26.13
CA THR A 6 -30.66 2.05 26.25
C THR A 6 -29.66 1.88 27.38
N ALA A 7 -28.42 1.55 27.03
CA ALA A 7 -27.31 1.81 27.94
C ALA A 7 -27.16 3.33 28.01
N ASP A 8 -27.78 3.91 29.04
CA ASP A 8 -27.55 5.29 29.42
C ASP A 8 -26.09 5.38 29.90
N ILE A 9 -25.26 6.13 29.17
CA ILE A 9 -23.90 6.42 29.63
C ILE A 9 -24.05 7.61 30.57
N ASP A 10 -24.27 7.33 31.85
CA ASP A 10 -24.18 8.34 32.92
C ASP A 10 -22.71 8.74 33.10
N ALA A 11 -22.22 9.62 32.22
CA ALA A 11 -20.95 10.30 32.41
C ALA A 11 -21.14 11.34 33.54
N PRO A 12 -20.35 11.31 34.64
CA PRO A 12 -20.47 12.31 35.69
C PRO A 12 -20.25 13.73 35.12
N PRO A 13 -20.82 14.80 35.71
CA PRO A 13 -20.83 16.15 35.12
C PRO A 13 -19.46 16.78 34.80
N ALA A 14 -18.36 16.14 35.23
CA ALA A 14 -16.97 16.53 34.97
C ALA A 14 -16.20 15.52 34.10
N ALA A 15 -16.83 14.46 33.61
CA ALA A 15 -16.23 13.54 32.66
C ALA A 15 -16.23 14.18 31.26
N THR A 16 -15.25 15.04 31.02
CA THR A 16 -14.85 15.37 29.65
C THR A 16 -14.55 14.05 28.95
N LEU A 17 -15.36 13.67 27.95
CA LEU A 17 -14.89 12.78 26.90
C LEU A 17 -13.57 13.41 26.44
N GLY A 18 -12.44 12.76 26.74
CA GLY A 18 -11.13 13.34 26.49
C GLY A 18 -11.00 13.81 25.04
N ILE A 19 -10.10 14.75 24.78
CA ILE A 19 -9.86 15.24 23.41
C ILE A 19 -9.59 14.03 22.51
N ILE A 20 -10.53 13.72 21.61
CA ILE A 20 -10.35 12.68 20.61
C ILE A 20 -9.43 13.28 19.54
N PRO A 21 -8.17 12.82 19.42
CA PRO A 21 -7.27 13.36 18.42
C PRO A 21 -7.82 13.07 17.03
N SER A 22 -7.69 14.04 16.12
CA SER A 22 -8.04 13.82 14.71
C SER A 22 -7.14 12.75 14.09
N LEU A 23 -7.62 12.04 13.06
CA LEU A 23 -6.79 11.07 12.35
C LEU A 23 -5.47 11.69 11.86
N ALA A 24 -5.54 12.92 11.33
CA ALA A 24 -4.35 13.63 10.87
C ALA A 24 -3.34 13.86 12.01
N SER A 25 -3.81 14.17 13.23
CA SER A 25 -2.95 14.28 14.41
C SER A 25 -2.35 12.94 14.82
N VAL A 26 -3.11 11.85 14.76
CA VAL A 26 -2.60 10.50 15.08
C VAL A 26 -1.53 10.06 14.08
N LEU A 27 -1.79 10.25 12.78
CA LEU A 27 -0.84 9.91 11.73
C LEU A 27 0.41 10.80 11.80
N GLY A 28 0.25 12.10 11.99
CA GLY A 28 1.36 13.05 12.14
C GLY A 28 2.27 12.78 13.34
N ALA A 29 1.79 12.04 14.34
CA ALA A 29 2.59 11.61 15.49
C ALA A 29 3.42 10.33 15.24
N ILE A 30 3.28 9.68 14.08
CA ILE A 30 4.06 8.49 13.72
C ILE A 30 5.52 8.89 13.44
N PRO A 31 6.51 8.38 14.19
CA PRO A 31 7.92 8.73 13.98
C PRO A 31 8.40 8.35 12.58
N GLY A 32 9.11 9.27 11.92
CA GLY A 32 9.67 9.03 10.58
C GLY A 32 8.62 8.79 9.50
N LEU A 33 7.38 9.24 9.68
CA LEU A 33 6.36 9.16 8.64
C LEU A 33 6.87 9.86 7.36
N VAL A 34 6.94 9.10 6.26
CA VAL A 34 7.21 9.66 4.94
C VAL A 34 5.95 10.30 4.42
N ASP A 35 4.86 9.53 4.29
CA ASP A 35 3.51 10.07 4.08
C ASP A 35 2.43 8.98 4.13
N VAL A 36 1.16 9.43 4.06
CA VAL A 36 -0.02 8.58 3.84
C VAL A 36 -0.81 9.11 2.65
N TRP A 37 -0.88 8.31 1.58
CA TRP A 37 -1.72 8.59 0.42
C TRP A 37 -3.09 7.96 0.62
N ARG A 38 -4.13 8.78 0.60
CA ARG A 38 -5.53 8.39 0.73
C ARG A 38 -6.28 8.81 -0.51
N ILE A 39 -7.44 8.21 -0.73
CA ILE A 39 -8.33 8.68 -1.80
C ILE A 39 -9.03 9.95 -1.33
N ASP A 40 -8.47 11.07 -1.77
CA ASP A 40 -8.95 12.42 -1.56
C ASP A 40 -8.84 13.14 -2.91
N PRO A 41 -9.96 13.50 -3.56
CA PRO A 41 -9.96 14.17 -4.86
C PRO A 41 -9.15 15.46 -4.89
N ALA A 42 -9.01 16.15 -3.75
CA ALA A 42 -8.24 17.40 -3.65
C ALA A 42 -6.72 17.15 -3.69
N ARG A 43 -6.27 15.92 -3.44
CA ARG A 43 -4.84 15.54 -3.47
C ARG A 43 -4.45 14.66 -4.66
N ILE A 44 -5.38 14.40 -5.57
CA ILE A 44 -5.16 13.60 -6.78
C ILE A 44 -5.28 14.52 -7.99
N ALA A 45 -4.13 14.91 -8.54
CA ALA A 45 -4.04 15.70 -9.76
C ALA A 45 -4.40 14.83 -10.97
N ARG A 46 -5.36 15.30 -11.77
CA ARG A 46 -5.95 14.57 -12.90
C ARG A 46 -5.91 15.42 -14.16
N ASP A 47 -5.77 14.77 -15.31
CA ASP A 47 -6.04 15.40 -16.60
C ASP A 47 -7.52 15.27 -17.00
N GLY A 48 -7.86 15.73 -18.21
CA GLY A 48 -9.24 15.74 -18.73
C GLY A 48 -9.89 14.37 -18.83
N ASP A 49 -9.08 13.30 -18.91
CA ASP A 49 -9.54 11.91 -18.99
C ASP A 49 -9.57 11.23 -17.61
N SER A 50 -9.49 12.01 -16.53
CA SER A 50 -9.37 11.53 -15.15
C SER A 50 -8.12 10.69 -14.88
N ARG A 51 -7.07 10.78 -15.71
CA ARG A 51 -5.82 10.06 -15.48
C ARG A 51 -4.97 10.80 -14.47
N VAL A 52 -4.45 10.06 -13.49
CA VAL A 52 -3.73 10.60 -12.36
C VAL A 52 -2.28 10.89 -12.74
N SER A 53 -1.92 12.17 -12.77
CA SER A 53 -0.54 12.61 -13.00
C SER A 53 0.28 12.69 -11.71
N ALA A 54 -0.37 13.02 -10.60
CA ALA A 54 0.24 13.02 -9.27
C ALA A 54 -0.78 12.65 -8.18
N TRP A 55 -0.33 11.85 -7.22
CA TRP A 55 -1.05 11.54 -5.99
C TRP A 55 -0.24 12.05 -4.81
N THR A 56 -0.77 13.06 -4.14
CA THR A 56 -0.11 13.77 -3.06
C THR A 56 -0.49 13.18 -1.71
N GLY A 57 0.49 12.89 -0.88
CA GLY A 57 0.28 12.38 0.45
C GLY A 57 -0.38 13.42 1.36
N SER A 58 -1.09 12.93 2.37
CA SER A 58 -2.00 13.73 3.19
C SER A 58 -1.33 14.48 4.35
N ILE A 59 -0.11 14.11 4.72
CA ILE A 59 0.60 14.64 5.88
C ILE A 59 1.81 15.47 5.47
N ALA A 60 2.75 14.91 4.70
CA ALA A 60 4.01 15.57 4.35
C ALA A 60 4.02 16.18 2.94
N GLY A 61 3.01 15.88 2.11
CA GLY A 61 2.91 16.36 0.74
C GLY A 61 3.78 15.60 -0.26
N ARG A 62 4.29 14.43 0.12
CA ARG A 62 5.16 13.59 -0.71
C ARG A 62 4.33 13.00 -1.86
N GLN A 63 4.88 12.92 -3.07
CA GLN A 63 4.07 12.58 -4.27
C GLN A 63 4.48 11.27 -4.92
N PHE A 64 3.50 10.48 -5.34
CA PHE A 64 3.67 9.56 -6.47
C PHE A 64 3.33 10.32 -7.75
N THR A 65 4.15 10.19 -8.79
CA THR A 65 3.99 10.92 -10.06
C THR A 65 4.11 9.99 -11.27
N GLN A 66 3.47 10.37 -12.38
CA GLN A 66 3.65 9.71 -13.67
C GLN A 66 3.59 10.74 -14.80
N ALA A 67 4.75 11.03 -15.38
CA ALA A 67 4.90 12.02 -16.44
C ALA A 67 4.28 11.53 -17.76
N ASN A 68 4.45 10.26 -18.11
CA ASN A 68 3.93 9.67 -19.33
C ASN A 68 2.41 9.46 -19.24
N ALA A 69 1.64 10.25 -20.00
CA ALA A 69 0.18 10.21 -20.01
C ALA A 69 -0.38 8.81 -20.32
N LEU A 70 0.28 8.02 -21.17
CA LEU A 70 -0.15 6.65 -21.52
C LEU A 70 0.00 5.65 -20.37
N ARG A 71 0.75 6.00 -19.34
CA ARG A 71 1.04 5.14 -18.18
C ARG A 71 0.39 5.64 -16.89
N ARG A 72 -0.38 6.73 -16.95
CA ARG A 72 -1.10 7.28 -15.79
C ARG A 72 -2.28 6.37 -15.41
N PRO A 73 -2.47 6.07 -14.12
CA PRO A 73 -3.63 5.30 -13.69
C PRO A 73 -4.90 6.13 -13.81
N LEU A 74 -6.04 5.47 -13.83
CA LEU A 74 -7.34 6.12 -13.89
C LEU A 74 -7.86 6.38 -12.48
N TYR A 75 -8.29 7.60 -12.20
CA TYR A 75 -9.07 7.86 -11.00
C TYR A 75 -10.52 7.40 -11.24
N VAL A 76 -10.99 6.42 -10.47
CA VAL A 76 -12.36 5.90 -10.58
C VAL A 76 -13.15 6.29 -9.34
N ALA A 77 -14.22 7.07 -9.56
CA ALA A 77 -15.14 7.46 -8.52
C ALA A 77 -16.11 6.30 -8.16
N PRO A 78 -16.56 6.22 -6.90
CA PRO A 78 -16.00 6.89 -5.73
C PRO A 78 -14.85 6.05 -5.16
N GLY A 79 -13.63 6.61 -5.07
CA GLY A 79 -12.70 6.09 -4.07
C GLY A 79 -11.57 5.15 -4.50
N ARG A 80 -11.09 5.11 -5.76
CA ARG A 80 -9.89 4.31 -6.10
C ARG A 80 -9.02 4.87 -7.23
N VAL A 81 -7.73 4.51 -7.21
CA VAL A 81 -6.79 4.73 -8.32
C VAL A 81 -6.55 3.39 -9.00
N ASP A 82 -7.10 3.23 -10.20
CA ASP A 82 -7.10 2.01 -11.00
C ASP A 82 -5.90 1.95 -11.95
N PHE A 83 -5.15 0.87 -11.87
CA PHE A 83 -3.95 0.66 -12.67
C PHE A 83 -4.20 -0.12 -13.97
N GLY A 84 -5.45 -0.55 -14.24
CA GLY A 84 -5.87 -1.10 -15.54
C GLY A 84 -6.03 -2.63 -15.56
N THR A 85 -6.07 -3.25 -16.74
CA THR A 85 -6.38 -4.68 -16.96
C THR A 85 -5.23 -5.47 -17.64
N GLY A 86 -5.21 -6.80 -17.53
CA GLY A 86 -4.10 -7.73 -17.85
C GLY A 86 -3.36 -7.61 -19.17
N ALA A 87 -4.05 -7.21 -20.23
CA ALA A 87 -3.58 -7.50 -21.57
C ALA A 87 -2.73 -6.38 -22.23
N ALA A 88 -2.62 -5.20 -21.62
CA ALA A 88 -1.89 -4.05 -22.18
C ALA A 88 -0.99 -3.39 -21.12
N ALA A 89 -0.16 -2.42 -21.54
CA ALA A 89 0.69 -1.64 -20.64
C ALA A 89 -0.14 -0.97 -19.53
N ARG A 90 -0.27 -1.63 -18.38
CA ARG A 90 -0.93 -1.12 -17.17
C ARG A 90 -0.27 0.18 -16.68
N ALA A 91 -0.94 0.90 -15.82
CA ALA A 91 -0.39 2.14 -15.28
C ALA A 91 0.71 1.88 -14.24
N THR A 92 1.53 2.88 -13.98
CA THR A 92 2.47 2.87 -12.86
C THR A 92 2.72 4.29 -12.39
N MET A 93 3.11 4.47 -11.14
CA MET A 93 3.56 5.76 -10.63
C MET A 93 4.84 5.57 -9.81
N GLN A 94 5.73 6.55 -9.89
CA GLN A 94 7.00 6.55 -9.18
C GLN A 94 6.94 7.50 -7.99
N LEU A 95 7.53 7.07 -6.88
CA LEU A 95 7.73 7.85 -5.68
C LEU A 95 8.78 8.96 -5.99
N ALA A 96 8.33 10.17 -6.39
CA ALA A 96 9.16 11.35 -6.69
C ALA A 96 9.82 12.09 -5.49
N GLY A 97 11.04 12.59 -5.67
CA GLY A 97 11.77 13.34 -4.64
C GLY A 97 12.77 12.46 -3.90
N THR A 98 12.97 12.70 -2.59
CA THR A 98 13.97 11.98 -1.79
C THR A 98 13.73 10.46 -1.85
N PRO A 99 14.77 9.65 -2.16
CA PRO A 99 14.71 8.20 -2.12
C PRO A 99 14.38 7.65 -0.72
N LEU A 100 13.85 6.42 -0.67
CA LEU A 100 13.74 5.69 0.60
C LEU A 100 15.11 5.23 1.10
N GLY A 101 16.08 5.03 0.19
CA GLY A 101 17.47 4.75 0.52
C GLY A 101 17.65 3.38 1.19
N GLN A 102 18.59 3.28 2.13
CA GLN A 102 18.84 2.06 2.91
C GLN A 102 18.25 2.19 4.32
N PRO A 103 16.93 2.02 4.51
CA PRO A 103 16.33 2.18 5.83
C PRO A 103 16.78 1.06 6.77
N ALA A 104 17.34 1.43 7.94
CA ALA A 104 17.59 0.48 9.02
C ALA A 104 16.28 -0.08 9.62
N SER A 105 15.21 0.73 9.55
CA SER A 105 13.85 0.31 9.85
C SER A 105 12.84 1.07 9.00
N ALA A 106 11.76 0.43 8.59
CA ALA A 106 10.68 1.05 7.81
C ALA A 106 9.40 0.20 7.83
N SER A 107 8.27 0.83 7.53
CA SER A 107 7.03 0.12 7.16
C SER A 107 6.47 0.71 5.88
N ILE A 108 6.08 -0.18 4.96
CA ILE A 108 5.45 0.18 3.69
C ILE A 108 4.14 -0.59 3.62
N GLY A 109 3.02 0.13 3.70
CA GLY A 109 1.67 -0.41 3.66
C GLY A 109 0.98 -0.02 2.37
N LEU A 110 0.25 -0.95 1.76
CA LEU A 110 -0.61 -0.71 0.61
C LEU A 110 -1.95 -1.42 0.80
N ARG A 111 -3.05 -0.75 0.47
CA ARG A 111 -4.35 -1.41 0.29
C ARG A 111 -4.65 -1.58 -1.19
N LEU A 112 -4.74 -2.83 -1.61
CA LEU A 112 -5.03 -3.23 -2.97
C LEU A 112 -6.44 -3.80 -3.10
N VAL A 113 -7.09 -3.52 -4.21
CA VAL A 113 -8.37 -4.11 -4.60
C VAL A 113 -8.24 -4.62 -6.02
N LEU A 114 -8.28 -5.93 -6.24
CA LEU A 114 -8.22 -6.51 -7.56
C LEU A 114 -9.50 -6.30 -8.35
N ALA A 115 -9.32 -6.22 -9.66
CA ALA A 115 -10.41 -6.36 -10.61
C ALA A 115 -10.83 -7.84 -10.64
N ALA A 116 -12.14 -8.10 -10.57
CA ALA A 116 -12.69 -9.45 -10.49
C ALA A 116 -12.31 -10.30 -11.72
N GLU A 117 -12.23 -9.68 -12.89
CA GLU A 117 -11.82 -10.31 -14.14
C GLU A 117 -10.34 -10.75 -14.16
N ASP A 118 -9.51 -10.22 -13.27
CA ASP A 118 -8.06 -10.47 -13.21
C ASP A 118 -7.64 -11.31 -11.99
N GLU A 119 -8.60 -11.89 -11.25
CA GLU A 119 -8.34 -12.81 -10.13
C GLU A 119 -7.56 -14.06 -10.56
N THR A 120 -7.62 -14.42 -11.84
CA THR A 120 -6.96 -15.60 -12.42
C THR A 120 -5.66 -15.26 -13.18
N THR A 121 -5.25 -13.98 -13.18
CA THR A 121 -4.01 -13.56 -13.81
C THR A 121 -2.84 -13.73 -12.83
N ASP A 122 -1.83 -14.54 -13.17
CA ASP A 122 -0.64 -14.72 -12.32
C ASP A 122 0.37 -13.58 -12.49
N ASN A 123 1.26 -13.43 -11.50
CA ASN A 123 2.47 -12.62 -11.54
C ASN A 123 2.22 -11.11 -11.76
N GLN A 124 1.19 -10.58 -11.09
CA GLN A 124 0.79 -9.19 -11.19
C GLN A 124 1.52 -8.33 -10.15
N SER A 125 2.57 -7.62 -10.57
CA SER A 125 3.37 -6.80 -9.66
C SER A 125 2.70 -5.46 -9.38
N PHE A 126 2.47 -5.12 -8.12
CA PHE A 126 1.74 -3.90 -7.74
C PHE A 126 2.59 -2.86 -7.01
N ALA A 127 3.74 -3.24 -6.47
CA ALA A 127 4.68 -2.29 -5.90
C ALA A 127 6.10 -2.85 -5.84
N GLY A 128 7.07 -1.95 -5.68
CA GLY A 128 8.46 -2.30 -5.42
C GLY A 128 9.43 -1.47 -6.24
N GLN A 129 10.58 -2.05 -6.54
CA GLN A 129 11.59 -1.52 -7.45
C GLN A 129 12.20 -2.67 -8.26
N ASP A 130 12.36 -2.48 -9.56
CA ASP A 130 13.12 -3.40 -10.42
C ASP A 130 14.57 -2.91 -10.58
N LEU A 131 15.46 -3.84 -10.94
CA LEU A 131 16.90 -3.66 -11.08
C LEU A 131 17.28 -2.36 -11.83
N ASP A 132 18.14 -1.57 -11.21
CA ASP A 132 19.04 -0.63 -11.89
C ASP A 132 20.38 -1.34 -12.15
N THR A 133 21.06 -0.97 -13.24
CA THR A 133 22.47 -1.20 -13.59
C THR A 133 23.52 -1.20 -12.45
N THR A 134 23.17 -0.70 -11.26
CA THR A 134 24.00 -0.62 -10.04
C THR A 134 23.96 -1.87 -9.16
N GLY A 135 23.17 -2.89 -9.50
CA GLY A 135 23.27 -4.23 -8.89
C GLY A 135 22.59 -4.43 -7.54
N THR A 136 21.78 -3.48 -7.06
CA THR A 136 20.90 -3.70 -5.90
C THR A 136 19.73 -4.60 -6.28
N GLY A 137 19.51 -5.69 -5.54
CA GLY A 137 18.53 -6.72 -5.90
C GLY A 137 17.10 -6.21 -6.12
N LEU A 138 16.36 -6.90 -7.00
CA LEU A 138 14.93 -6.74 -7.23
C LEU A 138 14.15 -6.69 -5.90
N VAL A 139 13.24 -5.73 -5.70
CA VAL A 139 12.27 -5.76 -4.61
C VAL A 139 10.89 -5.71 -5.22
N ARG A 140 10.07 -6.73 -5.01
CA ARG A 140 8.80 -6.85 -5.72
C ARG A 140 7.71 -7.41 -4.82
N LEU A 141 6.60 -6.70 -4.78
CA LEU A 141 5.34 -7.17 -4.25
C LEU A 141 4.43 -7.52 -5.42
N ALA A 142 3.96 -8.77 -5.45
CA ALA A 142 3.14 -9.28 -6.54
C ALA A 142 1.96 -10.10 -6.01
N TRP A 143 0.82 -9.91 -6.65
CA TRP A 143 -0.28 -10.85 -6.59
C TRP A 143 0.05 -12.05 -7.46
N ARG A 144 -0.19 -13.24 -6.93
CA ARG A 144 0.05 -14.50 -7.61
C ARG A 144 -1.23 -15.32 -7.62
N TYR A 145 -1.50 -15.92 -8.77
CA TYR A 145 -2.58 -16.86 -8.98
C TYR A 145 -1.97 -18.23 -9.27
N ASN A 146 -2.37 -19.25 -8.52
CA ASN A 146 -2.01 -20.63 -8.81
C ASN A 146 -3.25 -21.42 -9.22
N ALA A 147 -3.35 -21.72 -10.52
CA ALA A 147 -4.44 -22.51 -11.10
C ALA A 147 -4.58 -23.92 -10.49
N ALA A 148 -3.51 -24.49 -9.91
CA ALA A 148 -3.47 -25.85 -9.39
C ALA A 148 -4.07 -26.00 -7.96
N GLY A 149 -5.17 -25.28 -7.66
CA GLY A 149 -5.94 -25.48 -6.43
C GLY A 149 -5.31 -24.95 -5.13
N MET A 150 -4.22 -24.17 -5.22
CA MET A 150 -3.55 -23.59 -4.04
C MET A 150 -4.01 -22.18 -3.69
N GLY A 151 -4.99 -21.63 -4.43
CA GLY A 151 -5.54 -20.30 -4.17
C GLY A 151 -4.62 -19.15 -4.60
N ASN A 152 -5.04 -17.94 -4.23
CA ASN A 152 -4.29 -16.71 -4.47
C ASN A 152 -3.31 -16.48 -3.34
N TYR A 153 -2.20 -15.79 -3.62
CA TYR A 153 -1.25 -15.39 -2.59
C TYR A 153 -0.55 -14.09 -2.96
N ILE A 154 -0.05 -13.39 -1.95
CA ILE A 154 0.85 -12.25 -2.15
C ILE A 154 2.29 -12.74 -1.97
N ARG A 155 3.14 -12.42 -2.93
CA ARG A 155 4.57 -12.69 -2.88
C ARG A 155 5.35 -11.40 -2.65
N LEU A 156 6.22 -11.43 -1.65
CA LEU A 156 7.38 -10.57 -1.55
C LEU A 156 8.57 -11.29 -2.18
N GLN A 157 9.29 -10.61 -3.06
CA GLN A 157 10.55 -11.08 -3.61
C GLN A 157 11.64 -10.04 -3.39
N ILE A 158 12.79 -10.48 -2.87
CA ILE A 158 14.02 -9.67 -2.76
C ILE A 158 15.16 -10.46 -3.39
N GLY A 159 15.62 -10.03 -4.57
CA GLY A 159 16.54 -10.80 -5.41
C GLY A 159 15.96 -12.18 -5.75
N ALA A 160 16.66 -13.24 -5.36
CA ALA A 160 16.22 -14.63 -5.53
C ALA A 160 15.32 -15.12 -4.38
N ALA A 161 15.32 -14.45 -3.23
CA ALA A 161 14.54 -14.88 -2.07
C ALA A 161 13.07 -14.46 -2.21
N GLN A 162 12.16 -15.33 -1.76
CA GLN A 162 10.72 -15.12 -1.88
C GLN A 162 10.01 -15.51 -0.58
N ARG A 163 8.94 -14.79 -0.23
CA ARG A 163 8.03 -15.07 0.87
C ARG A 163 6.61 -14.86 0.42
N ASP A 164 5.77 -15.84 0.76
CA ASP A 164 4.39 -15.87 0.35
C ASP A 164 3.48 -15.78 1.57
N VAL A 165 2.34 -15.13 1.39
CA VAL A 165 1.20 -15.21 2.31
C VAL A 165 -0.01 -15.61 1.49
N ASP A 166 -0.56 -16.77 1.82
CA ASP A 166 -1.77 -17.29 1.19
C ASP A 166 -2.97 -16.40 1.50
N LEU A 167 -3.83 -16.23 0.51
CA LEU A 167 -5.09 -15.51 0.65
C LEU A 167 -6.24 -16.51 0.69
N PRO A 168 -7.21 -16.31 1.59
CA PRO A 168 -8.47 -17.04 1.53
C PRO A 168 -9.15 -16.91 0.15
N ALA A 169 -9.87 -17.95 -0.25
CA ALA A 169 -10.61 -17.93 -1.51
C ALA A 169 -11.60 -16.75 -1.56
N GLY A 170 -11.71 -16.10 -2.73
CA GLY A 170 -12.61 -14.96 -2.96
C GLY A 170 -12.16 -13.64 -2.34
N VAL A 171 -10.99 -13.58 -1.71
CA VAL A 171 -10.41 -12.30 -1.27
C VAL A 171 -9.96 -11.51 -2.49
N THR A 172 -10.48 -10.30 -2.65
CA THR A 172 -10.09 -9.33 -3.69
C THR A 172 -9.54 -8.03 -3.13
N ASP A 173 -9.72 -7.79 -1.82
CA ASP A 173 -9.15 -6.66 -1.08
C ASP A 173 -8.08 -7.17 -0.10
N ALA A 174 -6.88 -6.61 -0.18
CA ALA A 174 -5.81 -6.95 0.73
C ALA A 174 -5.09 -5.72 1.27
N MET A 175 -4.84 -5.74 2.58
CA MET A 175 -3.91 -4.86 3.25
C MET A 175 -2.55 -5.54 3.32
N VAL A 176 -1.58 -5.02 2.58
CA VAL A 176 -0.23 -5.59 2.49
C VAL A 176 0.74 -4.67 3.21
N TRP A 177 1.55 -5.24 4.10
CA TRP A 177 2.61 -4.56 4.82
C TRP A 177 3.95 -5.24 4.59
N LEU A 178 4.94 -4.42 4.28
CA LEU A 178 6.35 -4.77 4.28
C LEU A 178 7.00 -4.05 5.47
N THR A 179 7.57 -4.81 6.40
CA THR A 179 8.29 -4.24 7.57
C THR A 179 9.77 -4.56 7.44
N ILE A 180 10.61 -3.51 7.44
CA ILE A 180 12.06 -3.61 7.44
C ILE A 180 12.53 -3.36 8.87
N GLN A 181 13.30 -4.27 9.43
CA GLN A 181 13.90 -4.10 10.75
C GLN A 181 15.06 -5.07 10.92
N SER A 182 16.16 -4.61 11.54
CA SER A 182 17.29 -5.48 11.92
C SER A 182 17.91 -6.27 10.75
N GLY A 183 17.91 -5.69 9.56
CA GLY A 183 18.43 -6.34 8.34
C GLY A 183 17.52 -7.43 7.78
N GLU A 184 16.28 -7.51 8.24
CA GLU A 184 15.26 -8.45 7.77
C GLU A 184 14.05 -7.72 7.20
N VAL A 185 13.34 -8.40 6.30
CA VAL A 185 12.11 -7.91 5.69
C VAL A 185 10.98 -8.90 5.88
N TRP A 186 9.92 -8.44 6.53
CA TRP A 186 8.73 -9.21 6.85
C TRP A 186 7.57 -8.80 5.95
N LEU A 187 6.86 -9.80 5.41
CA LEU A 187 5.60 -9.61 4.71
C LEU A 187 4.45 -9.95 5.65
N ASN A 188 3.44 -9.07 5.70
CA ASN A 188 2.18 -9.31 6.38
C ASN A 188 1.02 -8.92 5.45
N VAL A 189 -0.03 -9.74 5.40
CA VAL A 189 -1.21 -9.53 4.56
C VAL A 189 -2.46 -9.80 5.37
N ASN A 190 -3.35 -8.81 5.45
CA ASN A 190 -4.60 -8.89 6.22
C ASN A 190 -4.39 -9.37 7.67
N GLY A 191 -3.27 -8.98 8.29
CA GLY A 191 -2.89 -9.38 9.65
C GLY A 191 -2.08 -10.68 9.72
N THR A 192 -2.07 -11.50 8.67
CA THR A 192 -1.31 -12.75 8.60
C THR A 192 0.13 -12.50 8.13
N ALA A 193 1.13 -12.91 8.91
CA ALA A 193 2.53 -12.80 8.52
C ALA A 193 2.98 -13.99 7.66
N ALA A 194 3.94 -13.77 6.77
CA ALA A 194 4.66 -14.86 6.11
C ALA A 194 5.43 -15.69 7.15
N ALA A 195 5.70 -16.96 6.82
CA ALA A 195 6.31 -17.91 7.74
C ALA A 195 7.71 -17.49 8.27
N SER A 196 8.45 -16.68 7.51
CA SER A 196 9.74 -16.13 7.94
C SER A 196 10.08 -14.84 7.18
N ALA A 197 11.02 -14.07 7.72
CA ALA A 197 11.58 -12.91 7.05
C ALA A 197 12.50 -13.28 5.88
N ILE A 198 12.78 -12.30 5.02
CA ILE A 198 13.92 -12.34 4.08
C ILE A 198 15.07 -11.55 4.70
N ALA A 199 16.25 -12.18 4.82
CA ALA A 199 17.47 -11.48 5.18
C ALA A 199 17.90 -10.54 4.04
N ALA A 200 18.00 -9.25 4.34
CA ALA A 200 18.33 -8.19 3.39
C ALA A 200 19.04 -7.02 4.09
N ALA A 201 20.18 -7.30 4.74
CA ALA A 201 20.92 -6.32 5.55
C ALA A 201 21.38 -5.06 4.79
N THR A 202 21.52 -5.14 3.47
CA THR A 202 21.94 -4.05 2.60
C THR A 202 20.83 -3.59 1.64
N LEU A 203 19.57 -3.83 2.02
CA LEU A 203 18.42 -3.43 1.21
C LEU A 203 18.47 -1.92 0.94
N ASN A 204 18.57 -1.55 -0.33
CA ASN A 204 18.53 -0.18 -0.80
C ASN A 204 17.31 0.02 -1.69
N LEU A 205 16.58 1.09 -1.44
CA LEU A 205 15.38 1.52 -2.15
C LEU A 205 15.62 2.92 -2.77
N PRO A 206 16.50 3.05 -3.78
CA PRO A 206 16.74 4.32 -4.47
C PRO A 206 15.48 4.84 -5.19
N GLY A 207 14.54 3.96 -5.50
CA GLY A 207 13.22 4.29 -6.01
C GLY A 207 12.15 3.39 -5.41
N PHE A 208 10.89 3.75 -5.65
CA PHE A 208 9.76 2.89 -5.33
C PHE A 208 8.61 3.21 -6.29
N ALA A 209 8.03 2.19 -6.88
CA ALA A 209 6.92 2.29 -7.82
C ALA A 209 5.69 1.60 -7.26
N ILE A 210 4.54 2.04 -7.75
CA ILE A 210 3.22 1.41 -7.56
C ILE A 210 2.56 1.14 -8.92
N GLY A 211 1.63 0.19 -8.97
CA GLY A 211 1.04 -0.34 -10.22
C GLY A 211 1.96 -1.30 -10.99
N GLY A 212 3.20 -1.44 -10.51
CA GLY A 212 4.31 -2.14 -11.14
C GLY A 212 5.54 -2.03 -10.26
N SER A 213 6.62 -2.71 -10.66
CA SER A 213 7.91 -2.62 -9.98
C SER A 213 8.78 -1.45 -10.47
N ARG A 214 8.52 -0.86 -11.65
CA ARG A 214 9.19 0.39 -12.10
C ARG A 214 8.40 1.06 -13.24
N GLU A 215 8.85 2.26 -13.61
CA GLU A 215 8.29 3.09 -14.68
C GLU A 215 8.18 2.36 -16.04
N GLY A 216 8.96 1.29 -16.27
CA GLY A 216 8.92 0.47 -17.48
C GLY A 216 8.13 -0.85 -17.41
N THR A 217 7.70 -1.31 -16.24
CA THR A 217 7.15 -2.67 -16.04
C THR A 217 5.75 -2.65 -15.43
N PRO A 218 4.72 -2.38 -16.24
CA PRO A 218 3.37 -2.36 -15.73
C PRO A 218 2.83 -3.78 -15.57
N ALA A 219 2.22 -4.08 -14.43
CA ALA A 219 1.83 -5.46 -14.16
C ALA A 219 0.67 -5.62 -13.19
N PHE A 220 0.08 -4.59 -12.59
CA PHE A 220 -1.05 -4.75 -11.66
C PHE A 220 -2.40 -4.34 -12.20
N ALA A 221 -3.40 -5.21 -12.04
CA ALA A 221 -4.78 -4.92 -12.36
C ALA A 221 -5.63 -4.89 -11.13
N GLY A 222 -6.49 -3.90 -11.16
CA GLY A 222 -7.13 -3.40 -9.99
C GLY A 222 -6.45 -2.13 -9.54
N SER A 223 -6.71 -1.80 -8.30
CA SER A 223 -6.60 -0.45 -7.81
C SER A 223 -5.91 -0.40 -6.46
N LEU A 224 -5.32 0.75 -6.18
CA LEU A 224 -4.86 1.09 -4.85
C LEU A 224 -5.81 2.12 -4.26
N THR A 225 -6.11 1.93 -2.97
CA THR A 225 -7.00 2.84 -2.21
C THR A 225 -6.27 3.53 -1.06
N GLY A 226 -5.08 3.06 -0.71
CA GLY A 226 -4.23 3.77 0.23
C GLY A 226 -2.81 3.22 0.27
N ILE A 227 -1.88 4.11 0.62
CA ILE A 227 -0.46 3.79 0.78
C ILE A 227 0.03 4.51 2.03
N CYS A 228 0.87 3.85 2.81
CA CYS A 228 1.56 4.44 3.97
C CYS A 228 3.03 4.06 3.91
N ILE A 229 3.92 5.03 4.09
CA ILE A 229 5.37 4.76 4.15
C ILE A 229 5.95 5.47 5.37
N THR A 230 6.76 4.75 6.14
CA THR A 230 7.47 5.26 7.32
C THR A 230 8.92 4.79 7.31
N GLN A 231 9.81 5.59 7.88
CA GLN A 231 11.22 5.27 8.19
C GLN A 231 11.36 4.64 9.59
N SER A 232 10.31 3.99 10.07
CA SER A 232 10.25 3.26 11.33
C SER A 232 9.36 2.03 11.20
N ALA A 233 9.65 0.97 11.95
CA ALA A 233 8.74 -0.15 12.10
C ALA A 233 7.52 0.30 12.91
N LEU A 234 6.33 0.20 12.33
CA LEU A 234 5.09 0.58 13.00
C LEU A 234 4.73 -0.40 14.09
N THR A 235 4.33 0.12 15.25
CA THR A 235 3.65 -0.68 16.26
C THR A 235 2.27 -1.13 15.75
N PRO A 236 1.66 -2.17 16.35
CA PRO A 236 0.32 -2.61 15.97
C PRO A 236 -0.72 -1.48 15.99
N THR A 237 -0.67 -0.59 16.99
CA THR A 237 -1.60 0.54 17.10
C THR A 237 -1.40 1.57 15.99
N GLN A 238 -0.14 1.91 15.67
CA GLN A 238 0.15 2.84 14.58
C GLN A 238 -0.24 2.25 13.22
N ARG A 239 -0.01 0.95 13.03
CA ARG A 239 -0.44 0.21 11.85
C ARG A 239 -1.96 0.26 11.70
N ALA A 240 -2.71 -0.05 12.76
CA ALA A 240 -4.17 0.01 12.73
C ALA A 240 -4.71 1.42 12.38
N ALA A 241 -4.08 2.48 12.90
CA ALA A 241 -4.43 3.86 12.54
C ALA A 241 -4.17 4.15 11.05
N ALA A 242 -3.03 3.72 10.52
CA ALA A 242 -2.72 3.86 9.10
C ALA A 242 -3.68 3.03 8.22
N GLU A 243 -4.02 1.81 8.62
CA GLU A 243 -4.99 0.97 7.90
C GLU A 243 -6.37 1.59 7.87
N TRP A 244 -6.84 2.14 9.00
CA TRP A 244 -8.09 2.88 9.06
C TRP A 244 -8.07 4.06 8.07
N ALA A 245 -6.96 4.81 8.06
CA ALA A 245 -6.77 5.92 7.13
C ALA A 245 -6.78 5.51 5.65
N MET A 246 -6.19 4.36 5.32
CA MET A 246 -6.16 3.81 3.96
C MET A 246 -7.50 3.21 3.53
N ARG A 247 -8.37 2.84 4.48
CA ARG A 247 -9.69 2.25 4.19
C ARG A 247 -10.76 3.27 3.85
N HIS A 248 -10.65 4.46 4.43
CA HIS A 248 -11.68 5.49 4.36
C HIS A 248 -11.23 6.63 3.45
N SER A 249 -12.02 6.88 2.39
CA SER A 249 -11.89 8.10 1.59
C SER A 249 -12.22 9.33 2.43
N VAL A 250 -11.64 10.46 2.06
CA VAL A 250 -11.93 11.78 2.65
C VAL A 250 -13.06 12.46 1.88
#